data_AF-A0A950H628-F1
#
_entry.id   AF-A0A950H628-F1
#
_cell.length_a   1.000
_cell.length_b   1.000
_cell.length_c   1.000
_cell.angle_alpha   90.00
_cell.angle_beta   90.00
_cell.angle_gamma   90.00
#
_symmetry.space_group_name_H-M   'P 1'
#
loop_
_entity.id
_entity.type
_entity.pdbx_description
1 polymer ?
#
loop_
_entity_poly.entity_id
_entity_poly.type
_entity_poly.pdbx_seq_one_letter_code
_entity_poly.pdbx_strand_id
1 'polypeptide(L)' 'MERFPITAAGHAALEAEFSRRQKVERPRIIQAISEARAHGDLSENAEYHSAKEQQSLNEGRIVELEDLLQRAEVIDVS' A
#
# COMPACT_ATOMS: atom_id res chain seq x y z
N MET A 1 16.12 -6.98 -15.87
CA MET A 1 15.33 -7.08 -14.62
C MET A 1 15.06 -8.56 -14.41
N GLU A 2 15.41 -9.11 -13.26
CA GLU A 2 15.31 -10.55 -12.99
C GLU A 2 13.88 -10.89 -12.56
N ARG A 3 13.22 -11.79 -13.30
CA ARG A 3 11.88 -12.31 -12.99
C ARG A 3 11.98 -13.45 -11.99
N PHE A 4 10.93 -13.66 -11.20
CA PHE A 4 10.88 -14.75 -10.22
C PHE A 4 9.60 -15.58 -10.38
N PRO A 5 9.66 -16.91 -10.19
CA PRO A 5 8.49 -17.76 -10.27
C PRO A 5 7.58 -17.56 -9.05
N ILE A 6 6.28 -17.52 -9.27
CA ILE A 6 5.25 -17.49 -8.22
C ILE A 6 4.07 -18.39 -8.61
N THR A 7 3.37 -18.95 -7.63
CA THR A 7 2.12 -19.68 -7.90
C THR A 7 0.99 -18.72 -8.28
N ALA A 8 -0.01 -19.21 -9.01
CA ALA A 8 -1.21 -18.44 -9.34
C ALA A 8 -1.91 -17.88 -8.09
N ALA A 9 -1.98 -18.67 -7.01
CA ALA A 9 -2.55 -18.24 -5.74
C ALA A 9 -1.73 -17.12 -5.08
N GLY A 10 -0.39 -17.21 -5.12
CA GLY A 10 0.50 -16.17 -4.61
C GLY A 10 0.35 -14.86 -5.37
N HIS A 11 0.29 -14.93 -6.70
CA HIS A 11 0.07 -13.76 -7.56
C HIS A 11 -1.26 -13.07 -7.26
N ALA A 12 -2.35 -13.84 -7.18
CA ALA A 12 -3.68 -13.31 -6.86
C ALA A 12 -3.72 -12.63 -5.48
N ALA A 13 -2.98 -13.15 -4.49
CA ALA A 13 -2.85 -12.52 -3.18
C ALA A 13 -2.12 -11.16 -3.25
N LEU A 14 -1.04 -11.07 -4.02
CA LEU A 14 -0.31 -9.81 -4.23
C LEU A 14 -1.19 -8.77 -4.95
N GLU A 15 -1.91 -9.17 -5.99
CA GLU A 15 -2.85 -8.28 -6.70
C GLU A 15 -3.98 -7.79 -5.79
N ALA A 16 -4.55 -8.69 -4.97
CA ALA A 16 -5.59 -8.33 -4.01
C ALA A 16 -5.08 -7.32 -2.97
N GLU A 17 -3.86 -7.54 -2.43
CA GLU A 17 -3.23 -6.60 -1.51
C GLU A 17 -3.00 -5.23 -2.18
N PHE A 18 -2.42 -5.22 -3.39
CA PHE A 18 -2.12 -4.02 -4.15
C PHE A 18 -3.39 -3.20 -4.44
N SER A 19 -4.45 -3.88 -4.90
CA SER A 19 -5.75 -3.29 -5.18
C SER A 19 -6.39 -2.69 -3.92
N ARG A 20 -6.35 -3.41 -2.79
CA ARG A 20 -6.86 -2.90 -1.50
C ARG A 20 -6.09 -1.66 -1.05
N ARG A 21 -4.77 -1.68 -1.12
CA ARG A 21 -3.93 -0.55 -0.70
C ARG A 21 -4.18 0.71 -1.51
N GLN A 22 -4.40 0.58 -2.81
CA GLN A 22 -4.69 1.71 -3.68
C GLN A 22 -6.13 2.22 -3.56
N LYS A 23 -7.12 1.31 -3.55
CA LYS A 23 -8.54 1.68 -3.68
C LYS A 23 -9.22 1.90 -2.34
N VAL A 24 -8.68 1.38 -1.25
CA VAL A 24 -9.27 1.46 0.09
C VAL A 24 -8.36 2.24 1.03
N GLU A 25 -7.12 1.77 1.24
CA GLU A 25 -6.25 2.37 2.26
C GLU A 25 -5.77 3.77 1.90
N ARG A 26 -5.30 3.99 0.66
CA ARG A 26 -4.80 5.30 0.23
C ARG A 26 -5.89 6.40 0.37
N PRO A 27 -7.13 6.22 -0.13
CA PRO A 27 -8.22 7.17 0.12
C PRO A 27 -8.53 7.37 1.61
N ARG A 28 -8.58 6.28 2.41
CA ARG A 28 -8.83 6.34 3.85
C ARG A 28 -7.78 7.18 4.59
N ILE A 29 -6.51 6.99 4.26
CA ILE A 29 -5.39 7.72 4.86
C ILE A 29 -5.43 9.20 4.45
N ILE A 30 -5.71 9.50 3.18
CA ILE A 30 -5.85 10.90 2.71
C ILE A 30 -6.97 11.61 3.48
N GLN A 31 -8.10 10.94 3.68
CA GLN A 31 -9.21 11.48 4.46
C GLN A 31 -8.78 11.73 5.92
N ALA A 32 -8.11 10.79 6.57
CA ALA A 32 -7.61 10.95 7.94
C ALA A 32 -6.62 12.13 8.07
N ILE A 33 -5.72 12.31 7.10
CA ILE A 33 -4.80 13.46 7.07
C ILE A 33 -5.58 14.77 6.91
N SER A 34 -6.60 14.79 6.04
CA SER A 34 -7.44 15.96 5.81
C SER A 34 -8.22 16.36 7.07
N GLU A 35 -8.78 15.38 7.77
CA GLU A 35 -9.49 15.59 9.04
C GLU A 35 -8.54 16.12 10.11
N ALA A 36 -7.37 15.48 10.29
CA ALA A 36 -6.38 15.93 11.25
C ALA A 36 -5.92 17.38 10.99
N ARG A 37 -5.79 17.78 9.71
CA ARG A 37 -5.47 19.16 9.32
C ARG A 37 -6.52 20.19 9.69
N ALA A 38 -7.79 19.80 9.79
CA ALA A 38 -8.87 20.71 10.16
C ALA A 38 -8.82 21.14 11.64
N HIS A 39 -8.07 20.42 12.48
CA HIS A 39 -7.92 20.71 13.91
C HIS A 39 -6.89 21.81 14.23
N GLY A 40 -6.25 22.40 13.22
CA GLY A 40 -5.44 23.62 13.36
C GLY A 40 -3.97 23.35 13.68
N ASP A 41 -3.63 23.19 14.96
CA ASP A 41 -2.24 22.99 15.36
C ASP A 41 -1.77 21.57 15.01
N LEU A 42 -0.89 21.48 14.02
CA LEU A 42 -0.34 20.21 13.54
C LEU A 42 0.91 19.76 14.30
N SER A 43 1.54 20.64 15.07
CA SER A 43 2.81 20.34 15.73
C SER A 43 2.61 19.29 16.82
N GLU A 44 1.52 19.41 17.59
CA GLU A 44 1.14 18.50 18.68
C GLU A 44 0.07 17.47 18.28
N ASN A 45 -0.40 17.49 17.02
CA ASN A 45 -1.49 16.62 16.57
C ASN A 45 -0.99 15.18 16.31
N ALA A 46 -1.20 14.31 17.30
CA ALA A 46 -0.79 12.91 17.24
C ALA A 46 -1.47 12.15 16.08
N GLU A 47 -2.74 12.45 15.81
CA GLU A 47 -3.51 11.84 14.72
C GLU A 47 -2.91 12.20 13.34
N TYR A 48 -2.45 13.44 13.17
CA TYR A 48 -1.77 13.89 11.95
C TYR A 48 -0.47 13.13 11.72
N HIS A 49 0.38 13.05 12.75
CA HIS A 49 1.66 12.35 12.67
C HIS A 49 1.44 10.86 12.39
N SER A 50 0.50 10.22 13.07
CA SER A 50 0.14 8.82 12.83
C SER A 50 -0.39 8.59 11.41
N ALA A 51 -1.27 9.46 10.91
CA ALA A 51 -1.79 9.36 9.55
C ALA A 51 -0.70 9.56 8.49
N LYS A 52 0.29 10.44 8.75
CA LYS A 52 1.47 10.63 7.90
C LYS A 52 2.40 9.42 7.90
N GLU A 53 2.59 8.76 9.04
CA GLU A 53 3.34 7.50 9.11
C GLU A 53 2.63 6.39 8.33
N GLN A 54 1.31 6.24 8.53
CA GLN A 54 0.50 5.27 7.77
C GLN A 54 0.58 5.51 6.26
N GLN A 55 0.57 6.78 5.83
CA GLN A 55 0.79 7.12 4.42
C GLN A 55 2.15 6.60 3.93
N SER A 56 3.22 6.88 4.66
CA SER A 56 4.57 6.44 4.28
C SER A 56 4.66 4.92 4.15
N LEU A 57 4.10 4.19 5.12
CA LEU A 57 4.09 2.73 5.11
C LEU A 57 3.25 2.16 3.96
N ASN A 58 2.07 2.76 3.70
CA ASN A 58 1.20 2.30 2.63
C ASN A 58 1.83 2.52 1.25
N GLU A 59 2.38 3.72 0.99
CA GLU A 59 3.02 4.03 -0.29
C GLU A 59 4.28 3.21 -0.51
N GLY A 60 5.10 3.00 0.53
CA GLY A 60 6.27 2.12 0.44
C GLY A 60 5.91 0.69 0.04
N ARG A 61 4.84 0.13 0.64
CA ARG A 61 4.36 -1.20 0.29
C ARG A 61 3.70 -1.26 -1.08
N ILE A 62 3.05 -0.20 -1.55
CA ILE A 62 2.52 -0.14 -2.92
C ILE A 62 3.65 -0.23 -3.95
N VAL A 63 4.74 0.52 -3.74
CA VAL A 63 5.92 0.48 -4.63
C VAL A 63 6.55 -0.91 -4.64
N GLU A 64 6.68 -1.54 -3.48
CA GLU A 64 7.20 -2.91 -3.38
C GLU A 64 6.30 -3.92 -4.12
N LEU A 65 4.98 -3.84 -3.92
CA LEU A 65 4.01 -4.71 -4.58
C LEU A 65 4.02 -4.51 -6.10
N GLU A 66 4.17 -3.27 -6.58
CA GLU A 66 4.27 -2.96 -8.00
C GLU A 66 5.51 -3.61 -8.63
N ASP A 67 6.69 -3.51 -7.98
CA ASP A 67 7.91 -4.21 -8.44
C ASP A 67 7.74 -5.73 -8.43
N LEU A 68 7.17 -6.28 -7.36
CA LEU A 68 6.92 -7.72 -7.24
C LEU A 68 5.99 -8.22 -8.34
N LEU A 69 4.87 -7.53 -8.59
CA LEU A 69 3.91 -7.88 -9.63
C LEU A 69 4.52 -7.76 -11.03
N GLN A 70 5.32 -6.73 -11.28
CA GLN A 70 5.99 -6.54 -12.58
C GLN A 70 7.02 -7.64 -12.89
N ARG A 71 7.64 -8.21 -11.86
CA ARG A 71 8.69 -9.24 -11.98
C ARG A 71 8.18 -10.67 -11.79
N ALA A 72 6.91 -10.83 -11.40
CA ALA A 72 6.30 -12.13 -11.18
C ALA A 72 6.13 -12.91 -12.49
N GLU A 73 6.52 -14.18 -12.47
CA GLU A 73 6.23 -15.15 -13.51
C GLU A 73 5.34 -16.24 -12.91
N VAL A 74 4.07 -16.27 -13.31
CA VAL A 74 3.11 -17.24 -12.77
C VAL A 74 3.41 -18.62 -13.35
N ILE A 75 3.73 -19.57 -12.46
CA ILE A 75 3.99 -20.96 -12.81
C ILE A 75 2.87 -21.88 -12.33
N ASP A 76 2.64 -22.95 -13.09
CA ASP A 76 1.83 -24.07 -12.65
C ASP A 76 2.70 -25.07 -11.86
N VAL A 77 2.20 -25.53 -10.73
CA VAL A 77 2.87 -26.49 -9.84
C VAL A 77 2.13 -27.83 -9.79
N SER A 78 1.21 -28.05 -10.74
CA SER A 78 0.47 -29.31 -10.98
C SER A 78 1.37 -30.53 -11.12
#